data_AF-A0A930TRN3-F1
#
_entry.id   AF-A0A930TRN3-F1
#
_cell.length_a   1.000
_cell.length_b   1.000
_cell.length_c   1.000
_cell.angle_alpha   90.00
_cell.angle_beta   90.00
_cell.angle_gamma   90.00
#
_symmetry.space_group_name_H-M   'P 1'
#
loop_
_entity.id
_entity.type
_entity.pdbx_description
1 polymer ?
#
loop_
_entity_poly.entity_id
_entity_poly.type
_entity_poly.pdbx_seq_one_letter_code
_entity_poly.pdbx_strand_id
1 'polypeptide(L)'
;MTFVTRLAAVRPIASAVLAFGMLSAPVVTTAALAQTLSEERTQDLIARRLDAAEVNPSSQVYLFGDTPARDQIGSSYMVMEVQDEAVVGAIYMPHSSFDCFQGTVEGDRLNLSITNSYDLTTYAYSMDLQTDGVVASTTPTTVPAEPAGYHLISAVNNNDLRLLETCKADFQS
;
A
#
# COMPACT_ATOMS: atom_id res chain seq x y z
N MET A 1 -11.76 -47.25 -29.04
CA MET A 1 -11.28 -48.56 -28.55
C MET A 1 -10.34 -48.30 -27.37
N THR A 2 -10.80 -48.45 -26.12
CA THR A 2 -10.64 -49.66 -25.26
C THR A 2 -9.32 -49.54 -24.45
N PHE A 3 -9.36 -49.13 -23.15
CA PHE A 3 -9.31 -49.98 -21.93
C PHE A 3 -7.95 -50.73 -21.80
N VAL A 4 -7.18 -50.83 -20.69
CA VAL A 4 -7.42 -51.23 -19.28
C VAL A 4 -6.07 -51.01 -18.52
N THR A 5 -5.99 -50.31 -17.37
CA THR A 5 -5.84 -50.79 -15.97
C THR A 5 -4.85 -51.94 -15.66
N ARG A 6 -4.00 -51.77 -14.62
CA ARG A 6 -3.71 -52.71 -13.48
C ARG A 6 -2.51 -52.18 -12.65
N LEU A 7 -2.71 -51.72 -11.41
CA LEU A 7 -2.59 -52.44 -10.13
C LEU A 7 -1.36 -53.33 -9.97
N ALA A 8 -0.48 -52.98 -9.03
CA ALA A 8 0.28 -53.94 -8.23
C ALA A 8 0.58 -53.36 -6.84
N ALA A 9 -0.02 -53.99 -5.83
CA ALA A 9 0.28 -53.81 -4.42
C ALA A 9 1.55 -54.59 -4.06
N VAL A 10 2.39 -54.04 -3.19
CA VAL A 10 3.45 -54.81 -2.52
C VAL A 10 3.45 -54.44 -1.04
N ARG A 11 3.08 -55.41 -0.19
CA ARG A 11 3.39 -55.42 1.25
C ARG A 11 4.65 -56.28 1.44
N PRO A 12 5.49 -55.94 2.43
CA PRO A 12 6.11 -57.00 3.22
C PRO A 12 5.96 -56.74 4.74
N ILE A 13 5.38 -57.69 5.46
CA ILE A 13 6.01 -58.72 6.31
C ILE A 13 6.25 -58.22 7.74
N ALA A 14 5.55 -58.88 8.66
CA ALA A 14 5.61 -58.73 10.10
C ALA A 14 6.78 -59.50 10.74
N SER A 15 7.31 -58.98 11.86
CA SER A 15 7.82 -59.68 13.07
C SER A 15 8.34 -58.58 14.04
N ALA A 16 7.79 -58.32 15.24
CA ALA A 16 7.76 -59.12 16.48
C ALA A 16 9.21 -59.35 17.01
N VAL A 17 9.68 -59.04 18.23
CA VAL A 17 9.19 -58.62 19.58
C VAL A 17 10.43 -58.11 20.36
N LEU A 18 10.31 -57.22 21.36
CA LEU A 18 10.82 -57.41 22.74
C LEU A 18 10.74 -56.13 23.60
N ALA A 19 10.14 -56.30 24.77
CA ALA A 19 9.83 -55.29 25.76
C ALA A 19 11.04 -54.97 26.65
N PHE A 20 11.14 -53.70 27.07
CA PHE A 20 11.70 -53.32 28.37
C PHE A 20 10.81 -52.23 28.97
N GLY A 21 10.24 -52.52 30.14
CA GLY A 21 9.50 -51.55 30.93
C GLY A 21 10.43 -50.65 31.72
N MET A 22 10.03 -49.40 31.89
CA MET A 22 10.31 -48.59 33.08
C MET A 22 9.09 -47.72 33.34
N LEU A 23 8.52 -47.86 34.54
CA LEU A 23 7.47 -46.98 35.05
C LEU A 23 8.07 -45.58 35.26
N SER A 24 7.56 -44.59 34.55
CA SER A 24 7.64 -43.20 34.97
C SER A 24 6.22 -42.63 34.91
N ALA A 25 5.72 -42.19 36.07
CA ALA A 25 4.44 -41.54 36.16
C ALA A 25 4.52 -40.17 35.46
N PRO A 26 3.57 -39.81 34.57
CA PRO A 26 3.49 -38.44 34.11
C PRO A 26 2.96 -37.59 35.27
N VAL A 27 3.78 -36.64 35.74
CA VAL A 27 3.28 -35.47 36.46
C VAL A 27 2.43 -34.70 35.45
N VAL A 28 1.12 -34.84 35.54
CA VAL A 28 0.18 -34.02 34.77
C VAL A 28 0.10 -32.66 35.46
N THR A 29 0.96 -31.72 35.08
CA THR A 29 0.76 -30.31 35.35
C THR A 29 -0.19 -29.75 34.28
N THR A 30 -1.47 -29.67 34.66
CA THR A 30 -2.53 -28.98 33.90
C THR A 30 -2.26 -27.47 33.85
N ALA A 31 -1.56 -27.00 32.81
CA ALA A 31 -1.43 -25.55 32.54
C ALA A 31 -1.43 -25.22 31.03
N ALA A 32 -1.94 -26.10 30.17
CA ALA A 32 -1.81 -25.96 28.72
C ALA A 32 -3.16 -25.77 27.98
N LEU A 33 -4.17 -25.16 28.62
CA LEU A 33 -5.46 -24.85 27.98
C LEU A 33 -5.67 -23.34 27.68
N ALA A 34 -4.72 -22.47 28.04
CA ALA A 34 -4.87 -21.03 27.84
C ALA A 34 -4.19 -20.48 26.57
N GLN A 35 -3.36 -21.27 25.88
CA GLN A 35 -2.52 -20.77 24.78
C GLN A 35 -3.18 -20.83 23.40
N THR A 36 -4.24 -21.62 23.21
CA THR A 36 -4.85 -21.82 21.89
C THR A 36 -5.84 -20.72 21.49
N LEU A 37 -6.32 -19.90 22.44
CA LEU A 37 -7.31 -18.84 22.17
C LEU A 37 -6.67 -17.47 21.84
N SER A 38 -5.37 -17.28 22.09
CA SER A 38 -4.68 -16.01 21.83
C SER A 38 -4.16 -15.88 20.39
N GLU A 39 -3.90 -16.98 19.71
CA GLU A 39 -3.39 -16.97 18.33
C GLU A 39 -4.50 -16.69 17.28
N GLU A 40 -5.73 -17.18 17.49
CA GLU A 40 -6.85 -16.88 16.58
C GLU A 40 -7.28 -15.41 16.64
N ARG A 41 -7.30 -14.79 17.83
CA ARG A 41 -7.65 -13.37 17.96
C ARG A 41 -6.62 -12.45 17.27
N THR A 42 -5.37 -12.88 17.21
CA THR A 42 -4.31 -12.11 16.54
C THR A 42 -4.44 -12.17 15.02
N GLN A 43 -4.85 -13.31 14.46
CA GLN A 43 -5.09 -13.42 13.01
C GLN A 43 -6.33 -12.63 12.55
N ASP A 44 -7.41 -12.63 13.32
CA ASP A 44 -8.61 -11.83 13.01
C ASP A 44 -8.32 -10.31 13.01
N LEU A 45 -7.45 -9.85 13.92
CA LEU A 45 -7.03 -8.44 13.96
C LEU A 45 -6.13 -8.04 12.78
N ILE A 46 -5.30 -8.96 12.27
CA ILE A 46 -4.47 -8.73 11.08
C ILE A 46 -5.33 -8.73 9.82
N ALA A 47 -6.29 -9.65 9.71
CA ALA A 47 -7.24 -9.70 8.60
C ALA A 47 -8.10 -8.43 8.54
N ARG A 48 -8.65 -7.98 9.68
CA ARG A 48 -9.42 -6.73 9.76
C ARG A 48 -8.59 -5.48 9.44
N ARG A 49 -7.29 -5.45 9.75
CA ARG A 49 -6.42 -4.33 9.34
C ARG A 49 -6.15 -4.30 7.84
N LEU A 50 -6.11 -5.45 7.18
CA LEU A 50 -5.98 -5.54 5.72
C LEU A 50 -7.28 -5.12 5.02
N ASP A 51 -8.43 -5.37 5.65
CA ASP A 51 -9.76 -4.94 5.15
C ASP A 51 -10.08 -3.47 5.45
N ALA A 52 -9.41 -2.85 6.44
CA ALA A 52 -9.62 -1.46 6.84
C ALA A 52 -8.86 -0.43 5.99
N ALA A 53 -8.01 -0.87 5.06
CA ALA A 53 -7.65 -0.04 3.91
C ALA A 53 -8.82 -0.09 2.94
N GLU A 54 -9.89 0.64 3.25
CA GLU A 54 -11.02 0.83 2.35
C GLU A 54 -10.50 1.47 1.07
N VAL A 55 -10.18 0.64 0.08
CA VAL A 55 -9.84 1.10 -1.27
C VAL A 55 -11.13 1.69 -1.82
N ASN A 56 -11.32 2.98 -1.60
CA ASN A 56 -12.43 3.70 -2.17
C ASN A 56 -12.23 3.74 -3.69
N PRO A 57 -13.11 3.08 -4.48
CA PRO A 57 -12.91 2.94 -5.92
C PRO A 57 -13.00 4.27 -6.69
N SER A 58 -13.40 5.39 -6.05
CA SER A 58 -13.38 6.72 -6.66
C SER A 58 -12.05 7.46 -6.51
N SER A 59 -11.15 6.96 -5.65
CA SER A 59 -9.88 7.62 -5.37
C SER A 59 -8.85 7.33 -6.47
N GLN A 60 -8.15 8.37 -6.93
CA GLN A 60 -7.16 8.27 -8.01
C GLN A 60 -5.80 8.79 -7.55
N VAL A 61 -4.75 8.01 -7.79
CA VAL A 61 -3.36 8.36 -7.46
C VAL A 61 -2.64 8.85 -8.69
N TYR A 62 -1.98 10.00 -8.57
CA TYR A 62 -1.19 10.62 -9.61
C TYR A 62 0.23 10.89 -9.13
N LEU A 63 1.18 10.78 -10.06
CA LEU A 63 2.56 11.18 -9.85
C LEU A 63 2.89 12.29 -10.86
N PHE A 64 3.47 13.36 -10.35
CA PHE A 64 3.99 14.45 -11.15
C PHE A 64 5.46 14.69 -10.83
N GLY A 65 6.22 15.21 -11.79
CA GLY A 65 7.60 15.65 -11.58
C GLY A 65 7.90 16.95 -12.31
N ASP A 66 8.81 17.77 -11.79
CA ASP A 66 9.33 18.94 -12.52
C ASP A 66 10.06 18.56 -13.82
N THR A 67 10.40 17.28 -13.95
CA THR A 67 10.85 16.63 -15.16
C THR A 67 9.96 15.40 -15.44
N PRO A 68 9.75 15.04 -16.73
CA PRO A 68 8.97 13.86 -17.08
C PRO A 68 9.71 12.54 -16.79
N ALA A 69 11.02 12.60 -16.53
CA ALA A 69 11.83 11.46 -16.17
C ALA A 69 11.81 11.24 -14.65
N ARG A 70 11.69 9.99 -14.21
CA ARG A 70 11.76 9.64 -12.78
C ARG A 70 13.19 9.61 -12.25
N ASP A 71 13.27 9.63 -10.92
CA ASP A 71 14.48 9.37 -10.14
C ASP A 71 15.67 10.28 -10.53
N GLN A 72 15.37 11.49 -11.03
CA GLN A 72 16.38 12.49 -11.35
C GLN A 72 16.83 13.19 -10.08
N ILE A 73 18.13 13.19 -9.84
CA ILE A 73 18.71 13.87 -8.68
C ILE A 73 18.51 15.37 -8.82
N GLY A 74 17.97 16.00 -7.78
CA GLY A 74 17.67 17.43 -7.77
C GLY A 74 16.32 17.81 -8.39
N SER A 75 15.56 16.84 -8.90
CA SER A 75 14.18 17.03 -9.34
C SER A 75 13.19 16.82 -8.19
N SER A 76 12.15 17.65 -8.18
CA SER A 76 10.99 17.54 -7.30
C SER A 76 9.90 16.67 -7.93
N TYR A 77 9.30 15.82 -7.11
CA TYR A 77 8.17 14.98 -7.46
C TYR A 77 7.03 15.18 -6.48
N MET A 78 5.81 15.06 -6.97
CA MET A 78 4.58 15.18 -6.20
C MET A 78 3.73 13.93 -6.45
N VAL A 79 3.53 13.13 -5.42
CA VAL A 79 2.55 12.03 -5.44
C VAL A 79 1.32 12.47 -4.65
N MET A 80 0.14 12.33 -5.24
CA MET A 80 -1.10 12.66 -4.55
C MET A 80 -2.23 11.70 -4.89
N GLU A 81 -3.03 11.43 -3.88
CA GLU A 81 -4.34 10.82 -4.01
C GLU A 81 -5.40 11.93 -4.08
N VAL A 82 -6.30 11.81 -5.04
CA VAL A 82 -7.43 12.71 -5.25
C VAL A 82 -8.73 11.95 -5.04
N GLN A 83 -9.55 12.43 -4.12
CA GLN A 83 -10.89 11.93 -3.87
C GLN A 83 -11.86 13.11 -3.92
N ASP A 84 -12.74 13.10 -4.92
CA ASP A 84 -13.58 14.25 -5.27
C ASP A 84 -12.74 15.51 -5.49
N GLU A 85 -12.85 16.49 -4.60
CA GLU A 85 -12.06 17.73 -4.62
C GLU A 85 -10.94 17.73 -3.59
N ALA A 86 -10.90 16.75 -2.68
CA ALA A 86 -9.89 16.67 -1.63
C ALA A 86 -8.62 15.99 -2.15
N VAL A 87 -7.46 16.51 -1.74
CA VAL A 87 -6.16 15.92 -2.06
C VAL A 87 -5.34 15.65 -0.80
N VAL A 88 -4.59 14.56 -0.84
CA VAL A 88 -3.56 14.24 0.16
C VAL A 88 -2.35 13.67 -0.55
N GLY A 89 -1.14 14.04 -0.13
CA GLY A 89 0.05 13.63 -0.85
C GLY A 89 1.37 14.02 -0.19
N ALA A 90 2.43 13.80 -0.94
CA ALA A 90 3.79 14.10 -0.56
C ALA A 90 4.52 14.84 -1.70
N ILE A 91 5.31 15.84 -1.35
CA ILE A 91 6.34 16.43 -2.22
C ILE A 91 7.69 15.89 -1.77
N TYR A 92 8.50 15.39 -2.70
CA TYR A 92 9.77 14.78 -2.36
C TYR A 92 10.82 14.97 -3.46
N MET A 93 12.09 14.89 -3.06
CA MET A 93 13.22 14.71 -3.97
C MET A 93 13.85 13.34 -3.74
N PRO A 94 14.32 12.63 -4.78
CA PRO A 94 14.98 11.34 -4.61
C PRO A 94 16.15 11.43 -3.64
N HIS A 95 16.23 10.49 -2.69
CA HIS A 95 17.26 10.43 -1.65
C HIS A 95 17.30 11.61 -0.67
N SER A 96 16.19 12.34 -0.53
CA SER A 96 16.03 13.44 0.44
C SER A 96 14.88 13.17 1.42
N SER A 97 14.57 14.15 2.27
CA SER A 97 13.30 14.21 3.00
C SER A 97 12.12 14.48 2.06
N PHE A 98 10.92 14.25 2.58
CA PHE A 98 9.65 14.54 1.92
C PHE A 98 8.76 15.35 2.87
N ASP A 99 7.89 16.17 2.30
CA ASP A 99 6.93 16.98 3.04
C ASP A 99 5.51 16.50 2.70
N CYS A 100 4.68 16.30 3.71
CA CYS A 100 3.29 15.91 3.53
C CYS A 100 2.42 17.13 3.29
N PHE A 101 1.37 16.95 2.48
CA PHE A 101 0.37 17.98 2.25
C PHE A 101 -1.03 17.41 2.20
N GLN A 102 -1.99 18.27 2.53
CA GLN A 102 -3.41 18.10 2.26
C GLN A 102 -3.94 19.33 1.55
N GLY A 103 -5.05 19.23 0.84
CA GLY A 103 -5.56 20.36 0.09
C GLY A 103 -6.87 20.11 -0.63
N THR A 104 -7.20 21.04 -1.52
CA THR A 104 -8.38 20.98 -2.38
C THR A 104 -8.05 21.37 -3.81
N VAL A 105 -8.76 20.77 -4.77
CA VAL A 105 -8.87 21.23 -6.15
C VAL A 105 -10.09 22.14 -6.26
N GLU A 106 -9.87 23.41 -6.60
CA GLU A 106 -10.92 24.41 -6.75
C GLU A 106 -10.82 25.06 -8.13
N GLY A 107 -11.65 24.61 -9.08
CA GLY A 107 -11.58 25.07 -10.46
C GLY A 107 -10.26 24.65 -11.12
N ASP A 108 -9.45 25.63 -11.51
CA ASP A 108 -8.12 25.46 -12.10
C ASP A 108 -6.99 25.68 -11.09
N ARG A 109 -7.26 25.50 -9.79
CA ARG A 109 -6.27 25.71 -8.74
C ARG A 109 -6.15 24.51 -7.81
N LEU A 110 -4.92 24.22 -7.43
CA LEU A 110 -4.57 23.28 -6.38
C LEU A 110 -4.14 24.08 -5.15
N ASN A 111 -4.98 24.10 -4.11
CA ASN A 111 -4.73 24.79 -2.85
C ASN A 111 -4.22 23.77 -1.82
N LEU A 112 -2.99 23.95 -1.36
CA LEU A 112 -2.28 23.03 -0.49
C LEU A 112 -1.95 23.66 0.86
N SER A 113 -1.96 22.82 1.87
CA SER A 113 -1.40 23.05 3.20
C SER A 113 -0.24 22.08 3.36
N ILE A 114 0.98 22.59 3.25
CA ILE A 114 2.21 21.78 3.27
C ILE A 114 2.83 21.84 4.66
N THR A 115 3.14 20.68 5.23
CA THR A 115 3.84 20.56 6.52
C THR A 115 5.29 20.19 6.27
N ASN A 116 6.20 21.10 6.64
CA ASN A 116 7.64 20.88 6.51
C ASN A 116 8.09 19.79 7.49
N SER A 117 8.76 18.76 6.98
CA SER A 117 9.22 17.60 7.75
C SER A 117 10.34 17.91 8.75
N TYR A 118 11.05 19.03 8.60
CA TYR A 118 12.16 19.41 9.47
C TYR A 118 11.72 20.22 10.69
N ASP A 119 10.91 21.26 10.49
CA ASP A 119 10.49 22.17 11.56
C ASP A 119 9.02 22.03 11.97
N LEU A 120 8.27 21.17 11.28
CA LEU A 120 6.84 20.90 11.49
C LEU A 120 5.95 22.14 11.30
N THR A 121 6.45 23.17 10.61
CA THR A 121 5.63 24.32 10.26
C THR A 121 4.76 24.01 9.06
N THR A 122 3.51 24.48 9.14
CA THR A 122 2.54 24.35 8.05
C THR A 122 2.35 25.69 7.36
N TYR A 123 2.40 25.69 6.03
CA TYR A 123 2.19 26.88 5.21
C TYR A 123 1.24 26.61 4.04
N ALA A 124 0.51 27.66 3.66
CA ALA A 124 -0.39 27.61 2.51
C ALA A 124 0.39 27.83 1.21
N TYR A 125 0.08 27.03 0.21
CA TYR A 125 0.65 27.15 -1.13
C TYR A 125 -0.43 26.87 -2.17
N SER A 126 -0.50 27.69 -3.21
CA SER A 126 -1.47 27.48 -4.29
C SER A 126 -0.75 27.45 -5.63
N MET A 127 -1.15 26.52 -6.48
CA MET A 127 -0.65 26.39 -7.84
C MET A 127 -1.80 26.37 -8.82
N ASP A 128 -1.55 26.86 -10.03
CA ASP A 128 -2.51 26.73 -11.13
C ASP A 128 -2.43 25.32 -11.71
N LEU A 129 -3.57 24.80 -12.16
CA LEU A 129 -3.72 23.52 -12.84
C LEU A 129 -3.84 23.79 -14.34
N GLN A 130 -2.86 23.33 -15.09
CA GLN A 130 -2.75 23.52 -16.53
C GLN A 130 -3.37 22.33 -17.25
N THR A 131 -4.34 22.61 -18.11
CA THR A 131 -4.80 21.65 -19.11
C THR A 131 -4.04 21.90 -20.39
N ASP A 132 -2.84 21.32 -20.49
CA ASP A 132 -2.10 21.31 -21.74
C ASP A 132 -2.86 20.43 -22.76
N GLY A 133 -3.75 21.07 -23.49
CA GLY A 133 -4.54 20.44 -24.53
C GLY A 133 -3.65 19.94 -25.66
N VAL A 134 -3.45 18.63 -25.77
CA VAL A 134 -3.92 17.74 -26.86
C VAL A 134 -3.60 16.30 -26.45
N VAL A 135 -4.61 15.55 -26.02
CA VAL A 135 -4.64 14.09 -26.21
C VAL A 135 -5.92 13.79 -26.96
N ALA A 136 -5.78 13.52 -28.26
CA ALA A 136 -6.84 12.94 -29.07
C ALA A 136 -7.09 11.52 -28.57
N SER A 137 -7.91 11.39 -27.53
CA SER A 137 -8.49 10.12 -27.10
C SER A 137 -9.99 10.21 -27.34
N THR A 138 -10.52 9.30 -28.15
CA THR A 138 -11.97 9.17 -28.45
C THR A 138 -12.77 8.60 -27.26
N THR A 139 -12.25 8.77 -26.06
CA THR A 139 -12.82 8.30 -24.80
C THR A 139 -12.64 9.43 -23.79
N PRO A 140 -13.69 9.90 -23.11
CA PRO A 140 -13.58 10.96 -22.11
C PRO A 140 -12.95 10.35 -20.87
N THR A 141 -11.63 10.19 -20.87
CA THR A 141 -10.87 9.87 -19.67
C THR A 141 -10.21 11.17 -19.25
N THR A 142 -10.77 11.76 -18.20
CA THR A 142 -10.30 12.94 -17.48
C THR A 142 -8.80 12.83 -17.24
N VAL A 143 -8.00 13.41 -18.13
CA VAL A 143 -6.58 13.61 -17.86
C VAL A 143 -6.51 14.62 -16.71
N PRO A 144 -5.78 14.32 -15.62
CA PRO A 144 -5.65 15.27 -14.54
C PRO A 144 -4.97 16.52 -15.09
N ALA A 145 -5.53 17.69 -14.80
CA ALA A 145 -4.85 18.94 -15.08
C ALA A 145 -3.50 18.92 -14.34
N GLU A 146 -2.43 19.27 -15.04
CA GLU A 146 -1.07 19.21 -14.50
C GLU A 146 -0.82 20.41 -13.60
N PRO A 147 -0.33 20.24 -12.37
CA PRO A 147 0.06 21.38 -11.56
C PRO A 147 1.19 22.17 -12.25
N ALA A 148 1.11 23.50 -12.26
CA ALA A 148 2.00 24.35 -13.06
C ALA A 148 3.49 24.07 -12.78
N GLY A 149 4.25 23.82 -13.85
CA GLY A 149 5.67 23.47 -13.76
C GLY A 149 5.95 21.99 -13.44
N TYR A 150 4.92 21.15 -13.42
CA TYR A 150 5.04 19.71 -13.28
C TYR A 150 4.47 18.97 -14.49
N HIS A 151 4.97 17.76 -14.73
CA HIS A 151 4.55 16.85 -15.78
C HIS A 151 3.97 15.57 -15.18
N LEU A 152 2.87 15.08 -15.74
CA LEU A 152 2.29 13.80 -15.34
C LEU A 152 3.23 12.64 -15.71
N ILE A 153 3.52 11.81 -14.73
CA ILE A 153 4.31 10.59 -14.89
C ILE A 153 3.35 9.40 -14.75
N SER A 154 3.13 8.69 -15.84
CA SER A 154 2.07 7.67 -15.96
C SER A 154 2.23 6.45 -15.06
N ALA A 155 3.41 6.23 -14.47
CA ALA A 155 3.67 5.07 -13.64
C ALA A 155 4.08 5.50 -12.22
N VAL A 156 3.22 5.13 -11.27
CA VAL A 156 3.45 5.22 -9.83
C VAL A 156 4.15 3.94 -9.36
N ASN A 157 5.14 4.06 -8.48
CA ASN A 157 5.93 2.95 -7.96
C ASN A 157 5.74 2.74 -6.45
N ASN A 158 6.39 1.71 -5.90
CA ASN A 158 6.27 1.37 -4.48
C ASN A 158 6.80 2.46 -3.54
N ASN A 159 7.78 3.26 -3.97
CA ASN A 159 8.28 4.38 -3.18
C ASN A 159 7.21 5.48 -3.08
N ASP A 160 6.60 5.84 -4.21
CA ASP A 160 5.52 6.84 -4.27
C ASP A 160 4.36 6.44 -3.36
N LEU A 161 3.89 5.20 -3.48
CA LEU A 161 2.81 4.67 -2.66
C LEU A 161 3.16 4.66 -1.17
N ARG A 162 4.40 4.31 -0.81
CA ARG A 162 4.84 4.31 0.59
C ARG A 162 4.82 5.72 1.19
N LEU A 163 5.25 6.72 0.42
CA LEU A 163 5.22 8.13 0.86
C LEU A 163 3.78 8.61 1.02
N LEU A 164 2.93 8.32 0.03
CA LEU A 164 1.51 8.65 0.07
C LEU A 164 0.81 8.06 1.31
N GLU A 165 1.02 6.77 1.58
CA GLU A 165 0.42 6.11 2.76
C GLU A 165 0.94 6.67 4.08
N THR A 166 2.20 7.10 4.13
CA THR A 166 2.75 7.79 5.32
C THR A 166 2.00 9.10 5.56
N CYS A 167 1.84 9.92 4.53
CA CYS A 167 1.13 11.18 4.66
C CYS A 167 -0.37 11.02 4.96
N LYS A 168 -1.01 10.00 4.41
CA LYS A 168 -2.41 9.67 4.74
C LYS A 168 -2.58 9.36 6.23
N ALA A 169 -1.65 8.62 6.82
CA ALA A 169 -1.69 8.31 8.25
C ALA A 169 -1.57 9.58 9.12
N ASP A 170 -0.76 10.56 8.71
CA ASP A 170 -0.56 11.81 9.46
C ASP A 170 -1.82 12.69 9.52
N PHE A 171 -2.71 12.61 8.52
CA PHE A 171 -3.96 13.39 8.49
C PHE A 171 -5.19 12.62 8.97
N GLN A 172 -5.05 11.32 9.26
CA GLN A 172 -6.12 10.48 9.82
C GLN A 172 -6.06 10.37 11.35
N SER A 173 -5.08 11.01 12.00
CA SER A 173 -4.82 10.93 13.44
C SER A 173 -5.57 11.95 14.28
#